data_AF-A0A2H0TUZ3-F1
#
_entry.id   AF-A0A2H0TUZ3-F1
#
_cell.length_a   1.000
_cell.length_b   1.000
_cell.length_c   1.000
_cell.angle_alpha   90.00
_cell.angle_beta   90.00
_cell.angle_gamma   90.00
#
_symmetry.space_group_name_H-M   'P 1'
#
loop_
_entity.id
_entity.type
_entity.pdbx_description
1 polymer ?
#
loop_
_entity_poly.entity_id
_entity_poly.type
_entity_poly.pdbx_seq_one_letter_code
_entity_poly.pdbx_strand_id
1 'polypeptide(L)'
;LLGTVVGAYVSSRYYLWLATWITHITGWSDNLSNVIALTIVFVVANRVIGFLFWLIERFFHPLSSLPFIGSINRFLGLVLGFFEGMITLGLIFYFIDKFPVGDIFMGWVSASVVVPYTLHSAEILLPLLPDAITQLKSTIDILGKLQSAS
;
A
#
# COMPACT_ATOMS: atom_id res chain seq x y z
N LEU A 1 -5.10 10.03 -1.97
CA LEU A 1 -4.36 10.33 -0.72
C LEU A 1 -5.17 10.06 0.55
N LEU A 2 -6.32 10.72 0.80
CA LEU A 2 -7.16 10.37 1.98
C LEU A 2 -7.58 8.90 1.97
N GLY A 3 -8.00 8.39 0.80
CA GLY A 3 -8.22 6.96 0.58
C GLY A 3 -7.02 6.15 1.01
N THR A 4 -5.83 6.47 0.48
CA THR A 4 -4.56 5.79 0.78
C THR A 4 -4.27 5.69 2.28
N VAL A 5 -4.43 6.78 3.03
CA VAL A 5 -4.18 6.82 4.48
C VAL A 5 -5.18 5.93 5.23
N VAL A 6 -6.47 6.09 4.93
CA VAL A 6 -7.54 5.28 5.55
C VAL A 6 -7.37 3.80 5.16
N GLY A 7 -7.07 3.53 3.90
CA GLY A 7 -6.84 2.20 3.36
C GLY A 7 -5.68 1.52 4.06
N ALA A 8 -4.56 2.22 4.27
CA ALA A 8 -3.41 1.70 5.01
C ALA A 8 -3.75 1.41 6.49
N TYR A 9 -4.46 2.34 7.13
CA TYR A 9 -4.92 2.18 8.50
C TYR A 9 -5.84 0.96 8.68
N VAL A 10 -6.80 0.78 7.77
CA VAL A 10 -7.78 -0.32 7.79
C VAL A 10 -7.08 -1.62 7.40
N SER A 11 -6.32 -1.66 6.31
CA SER A 11 -5.67 -2.89 5.83
C SER A 11 -4.73 -3.46 6.87
N SER A 12 -3.92 -2.62 7.52
CA SER A 12 -2.99 -3.06 8.57
C SER A 12 -3.67 -3.66 9.81
N ARG A 13 -4.96 -3.42 10.04
CA ARG A 13 -5.72 -3.98 11.16
C ARG A 13 -6.53 -5.22 10.80
N TYR A 14 -7.06 -5.27 9.59
CA TYR A 14 -7.96 -6.34 9.16
C TYR A 14 -7.30 -7.40 8.28
N TYR A 15 -6.04 -7.20 7.85
CA TYR A 15 -5.36 -8.18 6.99
C TYR A 15 -5.26 -9.56 7.65
N LEU A 16 -4.95 -9.66 8.96
CA LEU A 16 -4.80 -10.95 9.63
C LEU A 16 -6.08 -11.77 9.59
N TRP A 17 -7.23 -11.15 9.89
CA TRP A 17 -8.52 -11.82 9.84
C TRP A 17 -8.79 -12.40 8.45
N LEU A 18 -8.56 -11.61 7.40
CA LEU A 18 -8.77 -12.07 6.02
C LEU A 18 -7.71 -13.08 5.59
N ALA A 19 -6.46 -12.95 6.03
CA ALA A 19 -5.38 -13.88 5.72
C ALA A 19 -5.63 -15.26 6.32
N THR A 20 -6.09 -15.33 7.58
CA THR A 20 -6.50 -16.59 8.21
C THR A 20 -7.66 -17.24 7.46
N TRP A 21 -8.61 -16.44 6.96
CA TRP A 21 -9.69 -16.95 6.13
C TRP A 21 -9.19 -17.50 4.78
N ILE A 22 -8.28 -16.78 4.10
CA ILE A 22 -7.68 -17.21 2.83
C ILE A 22 -6.91 -18.52 3.02
N THR A 23 -6.01 -18.58 4.00
CA THR A 23 -5.19 -19.78 4.29
C THR A 23 -6.04 -21.01 4.54
N HIS A 24 -7.13 -20.89 5.30
CA HIS A 24 -8.02 -22.02 5.58
C HIS A 24 -8.72 -22.58 4.34
N ILE A 25 -9.02 -21.73 3.36
CA ILE A 25 -9.75 -22.13 2.15
C ILE A 25 -8.80 -22.61 1.05
N THR A 26 -7.65 -21.95 0.87
CA THR A 26 -6.73 -22.22 -0.24
C THR A 26 -5.58 -23.15 0.14
N GLY A 27 -5.24 -23.25 1.43
CA GLY A 27 -4.04 -23.93 1.91
C GLY A 27 -2.74 -23.21 1.53
N TRP A 28 -2.80 -21.94 1.12
CA TRP A 28 -1.61 -21.15 0.79
C TRP A 28 -0.76 -20.84 2.02
N SER A 29 0.51 -20.47 1.78
CA SER A 29 1.40 -20.05 2.86
C SER A 29 0.85 -18.81 3.58
N ASP A 30 1.12 -18.73 4.89
CA ASP A 30 0.69 -17.62 5.72
C ASP A 30 1.21 -16.28 5.21
N ASN A 31 2.49 -16.24 4.79
CA ASN A 31 3.12 -15.03 4.28
C ASN A 31 2.45 -14.51 3.01
N LEU A 32 2.23 -15.38 2.02
CA LEU A 32 1.54 -15.02 0.78
C LEU A 32 0.13 -14.51 1.09
N SER A 33 -0.58 -15.22 1.97
CA SER A 33 -1.94 -14.87 2.35
C SER A 33 -2.01 -13.52 3.08
N ASN A 34 -1.03 -13.20 3.92
CA ASN A 34 -0.93 -11.89 4.59
C ASN A 34 -0.80 -10.74 3.57
N VAL A 35 0.08 -10.88 2.58
CA VAL A 35 0.29 -9.85 1.54
C VAL A 35 -0.96 -9.69 0.67
N ILE A 36 -1.57 -10.81 0.27
CA ILE A 36 -2.80 -10.79 -0.54
C ILE A 36 -3.95 -10.16 0.25
N ALA A 37 -4.15 -10.59 1.49
CA ALA A 37 -5.19 -10.06 2.36
C ALA A 37 -5.05 -8.56 2.58
N LEU A 38 -3.83 -8.08 2.88
CA LEU A 38 -3.55 -6.65 2.98
C LEU A 38 -3.97 -5.92 1.70
N THR A 39 -3.53 -6.41 0.55
CA THR A 39 -3.78 -5.79 -0.75
C THR A 39 -5.28 -5.71 -1.03
N ILE A 40 -6.02 -6.78 -0.78
CA ILE A 40 -7.47 -6.82 -0.95
C ILE A 40 -8.15 -5.81 -0.03
N VAL A 41 -7.86 -5.83 1.28
CA VAL A 41 -8.49 -4.90 2.23
C VAL A 41 -8.17 -3.45 1.87
N PHE A 42 -6.93 -3.17 1.47
CA PHE A 42 -6.49 -1.84 1.05
C PHE A 42 -7.27 -1.34 -0.17
N VAL A 43 -7.37 -2.17 -1.23
CA VAL A 43 -8.11 -1.81 -2.45
C VAL A 43 -9.60 -1.61 -2.16
N VAL A 44 -10.20 -2.49 -1.35
CA VAL A 44 -11.62 -2.36 -0.96
C VAL A 44 -11.85 -1.07 -0.18
N ALA A 45 -11.00 -0.78 0.81
CA ALA A 45 -11.11 0.45 1.59
C ALA A 45 -10.98 1.71 0.72
N ASN A 46 -10.02 1.74 -0.20
CA ASN A 46 -9.88 2.84 -1.16
C ASN A 46 -11.12 3.00 -2.05
N ARG A 47 -11.70 1.88 -2.51
CA ARG A 47 -12.90 1.89 -3.36
C ARG A 47 -14.11 2.45 -2.60
N VAL A 48 -14.25 2.11 -1.32
CA VAL A 48 -15.30 2.65 -0.44
C VAL A 48 -15.12 4.16 -0.28
N ILE A 49 -13.91 4.64 0.00
CA ILE A 49 -13.65 6.09 0.15
C ILE A 49 -13.95 6.83 -1.16
N GLY A 50 -13.50 6.31 -2.31
CA GLY A 50 -13.83 6.89 -3.61
C GLY A 50 -15.33 6.91 -3.90
N PHE A 51 -16.05 5.86 -3.51
CA PHE A 51 -17.50 5.81 -3.61
C PHE A 51 -18.19 6.87 -2.72
N LEU A 52 -17.70 7.10 -1.51
CA LEU A 52 -18.21 8.15 -0.63
C LEU A 52 -18.00 9.55 -1.22
N PHE A 53 -16.82 9.84 -1.78
CA PHE A 53 -16.58 11.10 -2.48
C PHE A 53 -17.50 11.29 -3.68
N TRP A 54 -17.64 10.25 -4.52
CA TRP A 54 -18.56 10.28 -5.65
C TRP A 54 -20.01 10.55 -5.21
N LEU A 55 -20.44 9.94 -4.10
CA LEU A 55 -21.77 10.15 -3.54
C LEU A 55 -21.96 11.60 -3.08
N ILE A 56 -20.97 12.19 -2.39
CA ILE A 56 -20.99 13.60 -1.97
C ILE A 56 -21.08 14.51 -3.18
N GLU A 57 -20.20 14.34 -4.18
CA GLU A 57 -20.20 15.14 -5.41
C GLU A 57 -21.53 15.11 -6.14
N ARG A 58 -22.20 13.95 -6.15
CA ARG A 58 -23.52 13.77 -6.78
C ARG A 58 -24.59 14.68 -6.16
N PHE A 59 -24.47 15.03 -4.88
CA PHE A 59 -25.43 15.91 -4.19
C PHE A 59 -25.14 17.41 -4.36
N PHE A 60 -23.95 17.82 -4.84
CA PHE A 60 -23.50 19.22 -4.85
C PHE A 60 -23.34 19.89 -6.24
N HIS A 61 -23.83 19.31 -7.34
CA HIS A 61 -23.74 19.97 -8.65
C HIS A 61 -24.80 21.08 -8.78
N PRO A 62 -24.43 22.38 -8.93
CA PRO A 62 -23.59 22.84 -10.05
C PRO A 62 -22.68 24.05 -9.73
N LEU A 63 -21.35 23.94 -9.87
CA LEU A 63 -20.50 25.13 -10.02
C LEU A 63 -19.41 24.97 -11.09
N SER A 64 -19.61 25.78 -12.14
CA SER A 64 -18.64 26.36 -13.09
C SER A 64 -17.63 25.44 -13.79
N SER A 65 -17.86 25.18 -15.08
CA SER A 65 -16.83 24.79 -16.03
C SER A 65 -16.09 26.03 -16.55
N LEU A 66 -14.88 26.27 -16.05
CA LEU A 66 -13.95 27.25 -16.63
C LEU A 66 -12.77 26.52 -17.27
N PRO A 67 -12.42 26.80 -18.54
CA PRO A 67 -11.51 26.00 -19.35
C PRO A 67 -10.06 25.93 -18.80
N PHE A 68 -9.62 26.91 -18.00
CA PHE A 68 -8.27 26.89 -17.39
C PHE A 68 -8.18 26.02 -16.12
N ILE A 69 -9.27 25.92 -15.36
CA ILE A 69 -9.35 25.08 -14.16
C ILE A 69 -9.26 23.60 -14.52
N GLY A 70 -9.74 23.21 -15.72
CA GLY A 70 -9.68 21.83 -16.20
C GLY A 70 -8.25 21.30 -16.36
N SER A 71 -7.31 22.09 -16.90
CA SER A 71 -5.92 21.67 -17.08
C SER A 71 -5.17 21.52 -15.76
N ILE A 72 -5.36 22.46 -14.83
CA ILE A 72 -4.81 22.39 -13.48
C ILE A 72 -5.37 21.17 -12.74
N ASN A 73 -6.69 20.91 -12.85
CA ASN A 73 -7.32 19.75 -12.21
C ASN A 73 -6.76 18.41 -12.72
N ARG A 74 -6.51 18.30 -14.03
CA ARG A 74 -5.87 17.11 -14.62
C ARG A 74 -4.43 16.92 -14.16
N PHE A 75 -3.65 18.00 -14.13
CA PHE A 75 -2.26 17.94 -13.69
C PHE A 75 -2.16 17.61 -12.19
N LEU A 76 -2.98 18.24 -11.35
CA LEU A 76 -3.07 17.90 -9.93
C LEU A 76 -3.50 16.44 -9.74
N GLY A 77 -4.49 15.97 -10.52
CA GLY A 77 -4.89 14.56 -10.51
C GLY A 77 -3.73 13.61 -10.86
N LEU A 78 -2.91 13.95 -11.86
CA LEU A 78 -1.72 13.16 -12.22
C LEU A 78 -0.71 13.15 -11.08
N VAL A 79 -0.32 14.31 -10.56
CA VAL A 79 0.68 14.41 -9.49
C VAL A 79 0.22 13.68 -8.23
N LEU A 80 -1.01 13.93 -7.79
CA LEU A 80 -1.58 13.26 -6.62
C LEU A 80 -1.71 11.75 -6.83
N GLY A 81 -2.15 11.33 -8.02
CA GLY A 81 -2.26 9.92 -8.39
C GLY A 81 -0.91 9.20 -8.42
N PHE A 82 0.15 9.88 -8.89
CA PHE A 82 1.51 9.36 -8.86
C PHE A 82 2.00 9.13 -7.43
N PHE A 83 1.87 10.13 -6.55
CA PHE A 83 2.25 9.98 -5.14
C PHE A 83 1.44 8.90 -4.43
N GLU A 84 0.13 8.86 -4.67
CA GLU A 84 -0.75 7.81 -4.14
C GLU A 84 -0.32 6.42 -4.62
N GLY A 85 0.04 6.28 -5.89
CA GLY A 85 0.58 5.04 -6.45
C GLY A 85 1.90 4.62 -5.81
N MET A 86 2.84 5.56 -5.63
CA MET A 86 4.11 5.29 -4.95
C MET A 86 3.89 4.80 -3.52
N ILE A 87 3.09 5.51 -2.74
CA ILE A 87 2.77 5.17 -1.35
C ILE A 87 2.06 3.81 -1.27
N THR A 88 1.13 3.54 -2.19
CA THR A 88 0.41 2.27 -2.27
C THR A 88 1.36 1.10 -2.53
N LEU A 89 2.21 1.21 -3.55
CA LEU A 89 3.20 0.18 -3.86
C LEU A 89 4.21 0.02 -2.73
N GLY A 90 4.62 1.14 -2.12
CA GLY A 90 5.50 1.16 -0.97
C GLY A 90 4.95 0.35 0.19
N LEU A 91 3.68 0.56 0.54
CA LEU A 91 3.02 -0.19 1.60
C LEU A 91 2.95 -1.70 1.29
N ILE A 92 2.64 -2.06 0.05
CA ILE A 92 2.59 -3.47 -0.38
C ILE A 92 3.99 -4.10 -0.28
N PHE A 93 5.03 -3.44 -0.79
CA PHE A 93 6.40 -3.93 -0.69
C PHE A 93 6.93 -3.98 0.74
N TYR A 94 6.52 -3.04 1.59
CA TYR A 94 6.83 -3.07 3.01
C TYR A 94 6.28 -4.35 3.65
N PHE A 95 5.04 -4.73 3.34
CA PHE A 95 4.48 -5.99 3.81
C PHE A 95 5.16 -7.22 3.20
N ILE A 96 5.57 -7.17 1.93
CA ILE A 96 6.34 -8.26 1.30
C ILE A 96 7.69 -8.47 2.02
N ASP A 97 8.38 -7.39 2.43
CA ASP A 97 9.62 -7.48 3.21
C ASP A 97 9.38 -8.09 4.60
N LYS A 98 8.26 -7.74 5.26
CA LYS A 98 7.88 -8.31 6.56
C LYS A 98 7.35 -9.74 6.48
N PHE A 99 6.73 -10.12 5.36
CA PHE A 99 6.15 -11.43 5.09
C PHE A 99 6.70 -12.00 3.78
N PRO A 100 7.92 -12.55 3.78
CA PRO A 100 8.56 -13.06 2.57
C PRO A 100 7.72 -14.13 1.86
N VAL A 101 7.39 -13.87 0.59
CA VAL A 101 6.45 -14.69 -0.19
C VAL A 101 7.13 -15.89 -0.88
N GLY A 102 8.46 -15.95 -0.84
CA GLY A 102 9.29 -17.06 -1.35
C GLY A 102 10.59 -16.56 -1.99
N ASP A 103 11.64 -17.38 -1.98
CA ASP A 103 13.00 -16.94 -2.31
C ASP A 103 13.15 -16.35 -3.72
N ILE A 104 12.50 -16.96 -4.72
CA ILE A 104 12.56 -16.48 -6.12
C ILE A 104 11.96 -15.08 -6.24
N PHE A 105 10.79 -14.87 -5.63
CA PHE A 105 10.11 -13.59 -5.69
C PHE A 105 10.88 -12.52 -4.91
N MET A 106 11.42 -12.87 -3.74
CA MET A 106 12.28 -11.97 -2.96
C MET A 106 13.58 -11.62 -3.71
N GLY A 107 14.13 -12.54 -4.51
CA GLY A 107 15.22 -12.28 -5.45
C GLY A 107 14.89 -11.19 -6.47
N TRP A 108 13.68 -11.18 -7.02
CA TRP A 108 13.24 -10.12 -7.93
C TRP A 108 13.00 -8.78 -7.23
N VAL A 109 12.40 -8.82 -6.03
CA VAL A 109 12.15 -7.61 -5.22
C VAL A 109 13.46 -6.92 -4.84
N SER A 110 14.46 -7.69 -4.40
CA SER A 110 15.78 -7.18 -4.01
C SER A 110 16.59 -6.63 -5.19
N ALA A 111 16.46 -7.21 -6.38
CA ALA A 111 17.12 -6.71 -7.59
C ALA A 111 16.43 -5.48 -8.22
N SER A 112 15.25 -5.09 -7.72
CA SER A 112 14.44 -4.04 -8.34
C SER A 112 14.96 -2.64 -8.04
N VAL A 113 15.10 -1.83 -9.09
CA VAL A 113 15.43 -0.41 -8.97
C VAL A 113 14.28 0.40 -8.36
N VAL A 114 13.02 -0.05 -8.53
CA VAL A 114 11.83 0.73 -8.14
C VAL A 114 11.47 0.52 -6.67
N VAL A 115 11.70 -0.68 -6.14
CA VAL A 115 11.30 -1.07 -4.76
C VAL A 115 11.87 -0.15 -3.68
N PRO A 116 13.16 0.25 -3.71
CA PRO A 116 13.70 1.16 -2.69
C PRO A 116 12.98 2.51 -2.64
N TYR A 117 12.64 3.08 -3.80
CA TYR A 117 11.96 4.38 -3.86
C TYR A 117 10.52 4.29 -3.37
N THR A 118 9.81 3.20 -3.67
CA THR A 118 8.45 3.00 -3.17
C THR A 118 8.46 2.70 -1.68
N LEU A 119 9.40 1.90 -1.18
CA LEU A 119 9.56 1.66 0.27
C LEU A 119 9.79 2.95 1.05
N HIS A 120 10.64 3.86 0.57
CA HIS A 120 10.85 5.15 1.22
C HIS A 120 9.57 5.98 1.30
N SER A 121 8.73 5.94 0.25
CA SER A 121 7.42 6.63 0.29
C SER A 121 6.43 6.04 1.31
N ALA A 122 6.60 4.76 1.69
CA ALA A 122 5.76 4.11 2.69
C ALA A 122 6.08 4.58 4.12
N GLU A 123 7.24 5.21 4.35
CA GLU A 123 7.65 5.73 5.66
C GLU A 123 6.60 6.71 6.23
N ILE A 124 5.94 7.47 5.35
CA ILE A 124 4.85 8.38 5.70
C ILE A 124 3.68 7.65 6.37
N LEU A 125 3.47 6.37 6.03
CA LEU A 125 2.39 5.54 6.58
C LEU A 125 2.80 4.75 7.82
N LEU A 126 4.11 4.62 8.14
CA LEU A 126 4.57 3.82 9.28
C LEU A 126 3.94 4.23 10.62
N PRO A 127 3.74 5.53 10.94
CA PRO A 127 3.07 5.93 12.18
C PRO A 127 1.62 5.46 12.30
N LEU A 128 0.97 5.07 11.18
CA LEU A 128 -0.40 4.56 11.16
C LEU A 128 -0.47 3.04 11.35
N LEU A 129 0.64 2.33 11.14
CA LEU A 129 0.73 0.89 11.27
C LEU A 129 0.79 0.48 12.75
N PRO A 130 0.19 -0.66 13.11
CA PRO A 130 0.29 -1.18 14.47
C PRO A 130 1.70 -1.71 14.76
N ASP A 131 2.16 -1.57 16.01
CA ASP A 131 3.49 -1.97 16.47
C ASP A 131 3.83 -3.42 16.15
N ALA A 132 2.83 -4.30 16.16
CA ALA A 132 2.97 -5.72 15.85
C ALA A 132 3.61 -5.98 14.47
N ILE A 133 3.42 -5.09 13.49
CA ILE A 133 3.97 -5.22 12.13
C ILE A 133 5.33 -4.53 12.05
N THR A 134 5.48 -3.39 12.73
CA THR A 134 6.71 -2.60 12.75
C THR A 134 7.85 -3.33 13.45
N GLN A 135 7.54 -4.11 14.49
CA GLN A 135 8.51 -4.88 15.27
C GLN A 135 8.94 -6.20 14.61
N LEU A 136 8.27 -6.64 13.53
CA LEU A 136 8.73 -7.80 12.77
C LEU A 136 10.10 -7.47 12.17
N LYS A 137 11.10 -8.33 12.40
CA LYS A 137 12.45 -8.16 11.83
C LYS A 137 12.33 -8.05 10.30
N SER A 138 12.79 -6.95 9.72
CA SER A 138 12.93 -6.81 8.27
C SER A 138 14.09 -7.66 7.78
N THR A 139 13.92 -8.29 6.61
CA THR A 139 14.98 -9.10 5.98
C THR A 139 15.98 -8.19 5.26
N ILE A 140 15.50 -7.05 4.71
CA ILE A 140 16.34 -6.07 4.02
C ILE A 140 17.39 -5.41 4.94
N ASP A 141 17.07 -5.16 6.22
CA ASP A 141 18.05 -4.56 7.17
C ASP A 141 19.22 -5.51 7.48
N ILE A 142 19.01 -6.82 7.31
CA ILE A 142 20.07 -7.83 7.45
C ILE A 142 21.01 -7.78 6.24
N LEU A 143 20.49 -7.59 5.02
CA LEU A 143 21.30 -7.51 3.81
C LEU A 143 22.13 -6.22 3.73
N GLY A 144 21.57 -5.08 4.15
CA GLY A 144 22.31 -3.81 4.23
C GLY A 144 23.46 -3.83 5.26
N LYS A 145 23.30 -4.56 6.37
CA LYS A 145 24.36 -4.78 7.37
C LYS A 145 25.46 -5.73 6.90
N LEU A 146 25.15 -6.69 6.03
CA LEU A 146 26.14 -7.60 5.46
C LEU A 146 27.00 -6.93 4.37
N GLN A 147 26.42 -6.03 3.57
CA GLN A 147 27.19 -5.25 2.58
C GLN A 147 28.06 -4.13 3.18
N SER A 148 27.75 -3.65 4.37
CA SER A 148 28.59 -2.67 5.09
C SER A 148 29.70 -3.33 5.94
N ALA A 149 29.68 -4.66 6.04
CA ALA A 149 30.68 -5.47 6.75
C ALA A 149 31.64 -6.23 5.82
N SER A 150 31.53 -6.03 4.49
CA SER A 150 32.41 -6.58 3.45
C SER A 150 33.14 -5.47 2.71
#